data_AF-A0A920BMG6-F1
#
_entry.id   AF-A0A920BMG6-F1
#
_cell.length_a   1.000
_cell.length_b   1.000
_cell.length_c   1.000
_cell.angle_alpha   90.00
_cell.angle_beta   90.00
_cell.angle_gamma   90.00
#
_symmetry.space_group_name_H-M   'P 1'
#
loop_
_entity.id
_entity.type
_entity.pdbx_description
1 polymer ?
#
loop_
_entity_poly.entity_id
_entity_poly.type
_entity_poly.pdbx_seq_one_letter_code
_entity_poly.pdbx_strand_id
1 'polypeptide(L)'
;MYGRRVLLGTLSSQRARVPAMRRDNRCAVCITSKGTRAGSNQTVTYKGTCEILDDDETKAWFYPALAEALNPADEQWQKNFAGFLDSPRRVIFKITPTQRIGYDGRKMGEATAQWVADHGNQ
;
A
#
# COMPACT_ATOMS: atom_id res chain seq x y z
N MET A 1 -13.09 10.11 14.18
CA MET A 1 -13.19 10.51 12.76
C MET A 1 -12.65 9.40 11.84
N TYR A 2 -13.37 8.29 11.74
CA TYR A 2 -13.00 7.13 10.91
C TYR A 2 -13.85 7.16 9.64
N GLY A 3 -13.29 7.52 8.48
CA GLY A 3 -14.13 7.67 7.29
C GLY A 3 -13.46 7.64 5.91
N ARG A 4 -12.13 7.79 5.79
CA ARG A 4 -11.44 7.63 4.50
C ARG A 4 -10.11 6.92 4.73
N ARG A 5 -10.08 5.60 4.49
CA ARG A 5 -8.87 4.77 4.57
C ARG A 5 -7.95 5.10 3.38
N VAL A 6 -7.07 6.07 3.56
CA VAL A 6 -5.99 6.39 2.62
C VAL A 6 -4.85 5.39 2.77
N LEU A 7 -4.10 5.16 1.68
CA LEU A 7 -2.83 4.46 1.72
C LEU A 7 -1.72 5.49 1.59
N LEU A 8 -0.77 5.46 2.53
CA LEU A 8 0.36 6.38 2.56
C LEU A 8 1.66 5.65 2.34
N GLY A 9 2.61 6.34 1.73
CA GLY A 9 4.00 5.92 1.69
C GLY A 9 4.88 7.05 1.21
N THR A 10 6.18 6.79 1.08
CA THR A 10 7.14 7.88 0.82
C THR A 10 8.27 7.47 -0.10
N LEU A 11 8.82 8.47 -0.80
CA LEU A 11 9.90 8.31 -1.78
C LEU A 11 10.57 9.65 -2.09
N SER A 12 11.69 9.61 -2.82
CA SER A 12 12.36 10.82 -3.29
C SER A 12 11.59 11.49 -4.43
N SER A 13 11.44 12.81 -4.38
CA SER A 13 10.81 13.67 -5.39
C SER A 13 11.43 13.53 -6.79
N GLN A 14 12.68 13.06 -6.87
CA GLN A 14 13.39 12.84 -8.13
C GLN A 14 12.96 11.59 -8.90
N ARG A 15 12.15 10.71 -8.29
CA ARG A 15 11.69 9.50 -9.00
C ARG A 15 10.75 9.91 -10.12
N ALA A 16 10.95 9.37 -11.32
CA ALA A 16 10.12 9.65 -12.51
C ALA A 16 8.60 9.51 -12.29
N ARG A 17 8.19 8.68 -11.31
CA ARG A 17 6.79 8.53 -10.92
C ARG A 17 6.18 9.80 -10.32
N VAL A 18 6.96 10.68 -9.69
CA VAL A 18 6.46 11.91 -9.07
C VAL A 18 5.93 12.90 -10.11
N PRO A 19 6.71 13.34 -11.12
CA PRO A 19 6.17 14.19 -12.18
C PRO A 19 5.07 13.48 -12.99
N ALA A 20 5.16 12.16 -13.20
CA ALA A 20 4.09 11.41 -13.84
C ALA A 20 2.77 11.48 -13.05
N MET A 21 2.83 11.33 -11.73
CA MET A 21 1.65 11.38 -10.85
C MET A 21 1.09 12.80 -10.70
N ARG A 22 1.93 13.84 -10.81
CA ARG A 22 1.47 15.23 -10.87
C ARG A 22 0.73 15.54 -12.18
N ARG A 23 1.12 14.90 -13.30
CA ARG A 23 0.45 15.05 -14.60
C ARG A 23 -0.86 14.28 -14.68
N ASP A 24 -0.87 13.05 -14.18
CA ASP A 24 -2.06 12.19 -14.11
C ASP A 24 -2.01 11.43 -12.78
N ASN A 25 -2.94 11.76 -11.89
CA ASN A 25 -2.92 11.27 -10.52
C ASN A 25 -3.57 9.90 -10.34
N ARG A 26 -4.06 9.27 -11.42
CA ARG A 26 -4.68 7.94 -11.35
C ARG A 26 -3.61 6.89 -11.08
N CYS A 27 -3.83 6.06 -10.08
CA CYS A 27 -2.88 5.04 -9.68
C CYS A 27 -3.56 3.71 -9.31
N ALA A 28 -2.73 2.67 -9.21
CA ALA A 28 -3.11 1.40 -8.61
C ALA A 28 -2.02 0.90 -7.66
N VAL A 29 -2.44 0.32 -6.54
CA VAL A 29 -1.58 -0.36 -5.56
C VAL A 29 -1.95 -1.83 -5.55
N CYS A 30 -1.01 -2.69 -5.91
CA CYS A 30 -1.17 -4.13 -5.87
C CYS A 30 -0.36 -4.68 -4.69
N ILE A 31 -1.02 -5.39 -3.78
CA ILE A 31 -0.41 -5.99 -2.59
C ILE A 31 -0.60 -7.50 -2.71
N THR A 32 0.52 -8.23 -2.77
CA THR A 32 0.54 -9.69 -2.80
C THR A 32 0.75 -10.26 -1.40
N SER A 33 0.18 -11.44 -1.15
CA SER A 33 0.41 -12.18 0.09
C SER A 33 1.77 -12.91 0.13
N LYS A 34 2.53 -12.92 -0.97
CA LYS A 34 3.83 -13.61 -1.04
C LYS A 34 4.77 -13.11 0.07
N GLY A 35 5.31 -14.04 0.86
CA GLY A 35 6.19 -13.74 1.99
C GLY A 35 5.46 -13.32 3.28
N THR A 36 4.13 -13.32 3.29
CA THR A 36 3.33 -13.04 4.49
C THR A 36 2.75 -14.32 5.09
N ARG A 37 2.21 -14.22 6.31
CA ARG A 37 1.50 -15.32 6.99
C ARG A 37 0.16 -15.68 6.33
N ALA A 38 -0.33 -14.88 5.39
CA ALA A 38 -1.58 -15.15 4.66
C ALA A 38 -1.43 -16.28 3.63
N GLY A 39 -0.21 -16.80 3.40
CA GLY A 39 0.06 -17.82 2.40
C GLY A 39 0.29 -17.23 1.01
N SER A 40 0.61 -18.07 0.03
CA SER A 40 0.80 -17.63 -1.36
C SER A 40 -0.54 -17.49 -2.10
N ASN A 41 -0.49 -16.95 -3.32
CA ASN A 41 -1.63 -16.93 -4.26
C ASN A 41 -2.85 -16.11 -3.79
N GLN A 42 -2.62 -15.02 -3.06
CA GLN A 42 -3.65 -14.04 -2.75
C GLN A 42 -3.15 -12.63 -3.09
N THR A 43 -4.05 -11.75 -3.47
CA THR A 43 -3.72 -10.37 -3.85
C THR A 43 -4.89 -9.44 -3.58
N VAL A 44 -4.59 -8.19 -3.20
CA VAL A 44 -5.55 -7.09 -3.22
C VAL A 44 -5.00 -5.94 -4.04
N THR A 45 -5.81 -5.45 -4.97
CA THR A 45 -5.52 -4.29 -5.79
C THR A 45 -6.46 -3.16 -5.43
N TYR A 46 -5.90 -1.99 -5.15
CA TYR A 46 -6.64 -0.75 -5.00
C TYR A 46 -6.39 0.13 -6.22
N LYS A 47 -7.45 0.60 -6.87
CA LYS A 47 -7.35 1.73 -7.83
C LYS A 47 -7.78 3.00 -7.13
N GLY A 48 -7.23 4.14 -7.53
CA GLY A 48 -7.58 5.41 -6.90
C GLY A 48 -6.85 6.59 -7.51
N THR A 49 -6.83 7.67 -6.76
CA THR A 49 -6.05 8.88 -7.07
C THR A 49 -4.96 9.09 -6.03
N CYS A 50 -3.85 9.69 -6.44
CA CYS A 50 -2.67 9.91 -5.63
C CYS A 50 -2.35 11.41 -5.51
N GLU A 51 -2.37 11.92 -4.30
CA GLU A 51 -1.89 13.27 -3.97
C GLU A 51 -0.42 13.18 -3.52
N ILE A 52 0.44 14.06 -4.05
CA ILE A 52 1.84 14.17 -3.61
C ILE A 52 1.93 15.29 -2.57
N LEU A 53 2.16 14.92 -1.32
CA LEU A 53 2.27 15.79 -0.17
C LEU A 53 3.76 16.08 0.15
N ASP A 54 4.04 17.32 0.51
CA ASP A 54 5.37 17.83 0.85
C ASP A 54 5.32 18.86 1.99
N ASP A 55 4.21 18.90 2.72
CA ASP A 55 3.99 19.79 3.86
C ASP A 55 4.55 19.20 5.16
N ASP A 56 5.04 20.07 6.03
CA ASP A 56 5.66 19.68 7.31
C ASP A 56 4.63 19.08 8.28
N GLU A 57 3.37 19.53 8.21
CA GLU A 57 2.28 18.99 9.03
C GLU A 57 2.12 17.48 8.80
N THR A 58 2.07 17.03 7.55
CA THR A 58 1.95 15.61 7.22
C THR A 58 3.21 14.84 7.60
N LYS A 59 4.40 15.40 7.33
CA LYS A 59 5.68 14.74 7.66
C LYS A 59 5.85 14.49 9.15
N ALA A 60 5.45 15.47 9.98
CA ALA A 60 5.61 15.44 11.43
C ALA A 60 4.94 14.23 12.08
N TRP A 61 3.76 13.80 11.59
CA TRP A 61 3.09 12.62 12.13
C TRP A 61 3.37 11.35 11.32
N PHE A 62 3.55 11.45 10.00
CA PHE A 62 3.67 10.26 9.14
C PHE A 62 5.01 9.54 9.30
N TYR A 63 6.13 10.26 9.40
CA TYR A 63 7.46 9.64 9.55
C TYR A 63 7.61 8.83 10.84
N PRO A 64 7.24 9.34 12.04
CA PRO A 64 7.29 8.52 13.25
C PRO A 64 6.33 7.32 13.18
N ALA A 65 5.10 7.50 12.66
CA ALA A 65 4.15 6.40 12.53
C ALA A 65 4.65 5.29 11.58
N LEU A 66 5.31 5.65 10.47
CA LEU A 66 5.91 4.68 9.57
C LEU A 66 7.09 3.96 10.23
N ALA A 67 7.92 4.68 10.98
CA ALA A 67 9.06 4.09 11.69
C ALA A 67 8.58 3.07 12.73
N GLU A 68 7.61 3.43 13.56
CA GLU A 68 6.98 2.53 14.54
C GLU A 68 6.39 1.29 13.88
N ALA A 69 5.67 1.46 12.77
CA ALA A 69 5.07 0.33 12.04
C ALA A 69 6.11 -0.65 11.46
N LEU A 70 7.30 -0.17 11.10
CA LEU A 70 8.36 -1.00 10.52
C LEU A 70 9.20 -1.74 11.58
N ASN A 71 9.45 -1.11 12.72
CA ASN A 71 10.23 -1.70 13.81
C ASN A 71 9.69 -1.27 15.18
N PRO A 72 8.59 -1.86 15.66
CA PRO A 72 7.90 -1.41 16.86
C PRO A 72 8.71 -1.60 18.15
N ALA A 73 9.78 -2.41 18.13
CA ALA A 73 10.55 -2.76 19.32
C ALA A 73 11.79 -1.89 19.57
N ASP A 74 12.18 -1.02 18.63
CA ASP A 74 13.44 -0.26 18.70
C ASP A 74 13.21 1.25 18.51
N GLU A 75 13.03 1.96 19.61
CA GLU A 75 12.81 3.42 19.62
C GLU A 75 13.98 4.21 19.03
N GLN A 76 15.22 3.75 19.22
CA GLN A 76 16.39 4.47 18.71
C GLN A 76 16.46 4.35 17.19
N TRP A 77 16.20 3.16 16.66
CA TRP A 77 16.05 2.95 15.22
C TRP A 77 14.91 3.81 14.66
N GLN A 78 13.77 3.89 15.35
CA GLN A 78 12.63 4.70 14.91
C GLN A 78 13.00 6.19 14.79
N LYS A 79 13.65 6.76 15.81
CA LYS A 79 14.12 8.16 15.80
C LYS A 79 15.09 8.41 14.63
N ASN A 80 16.07 7.53 14.45
CA ASN A 80 17.05 7.64 13.39
C ASN A 80 16.39 7.53 12.00
N PHE A 81 15.44 6.61 11.83
CA PHE A 81 14.73 6.40 10.58
C PHE A 81 13.81 7.58 10.23
N ALA A 82 13.07 8.11 11.21
CA ALA A 82 12.24 9.29 11.02
C ALA A 82 13.08 10.51 10.61
N GLY A 83 14.22 10.75 11.28
CA GLY A 83 15.15 11.80 10.89
C GLY A 83 15.78 11.58 9.51
N PHE A 84 16.07 10.33 9.12
CA PHE A 84 16.53 10.02 7.77
C PHE A 84 15.46 10.30 6.69
N LEU A 85 14.19 10.04 7.00
CA LEU A 85 13.10 10.35 6.08
C LEU A 85 12.97 11.85 5.88
N ASP A 86 13.11 12.65 6.94
CA ASP A 86 13.06 14.11 6.91
C ASP A 86 14.27 14.72 6.19
N SER A 87 14.22 14.63 4.87
CA SER A 87 15.26 15.07 3.95
C SER A 87 14.64 15.96 2.87
N PRO A 88 15.36 16.95 2.31
CA PRO A 88 14.78 17.98 1.44
C PRO A 88 14.05 17.51 0.18
N ARG A 89 14.17 16.22 -0.18
CA ARG A 89 13.57 15.63 -1.36
C ARG A 89 12.55 14.54 -1.03
N ARG A 90 12.22 14.34 0.25
CA ARG A 90 11.27 13.31 0.64
C ARG A 90 9.84 13.82 0.50
N VAL A 91 9.07 13.14 -0.33
CA VAL A 91 7.64 13.41 -0.51
C VAL A 91 6.81 12.23 -0.03
N ILE A 92 5.57 12.50 0.33
CA ILE A 92 4.59 11.49 0.75
C ILE A 92 3.56 11.34 -0.37
N PHE A 93 3.22 10.11 -0.71
CA PHE A 93 2.07 9.84 -1.58
C PHE A 93 0.88 9.46 -0.72
N LYS A 94 -0.26 10.13 -0.95
CA LYS A 94 -1.54 9.85 -0.31
C LYS A 94 -2.51 9.34 -1.35
N ILE A 95 -2.77 8.05 -1.28
CA ILE A 95 -3.63 7.35 -2.23
C ILE A 95 -5.02 7.24 -1.62
N THR A 96 -6.01 7.76 -2.33
CA THR A 96 -7.43 7.64 -1.98
C THR A 96 -8.04 6.55 -2.87
N PRO A 97 -8.33 5.35 -2.34
CA PRO A 97 -8.90 4.27 -3.13
C PRO A 97 -10.33 4.59 -3.59
N THR A 98 -10.62 4.29 -4.85
CA THR A 98 -11.97 4.35 -5.46
C THR A 98 -12.51 2.95 -5.78
N GLN A 99 -11.63 1.97 -5.97
CA GLN A 99 -11.99 0.58 -6.23
C GLN A 99 -11.06 -0.37 -5.48
N ARG A 100 -11.62 -1.45 -4.92
CA ARG A 100 -10.88 -2.57 -4.33
C ARG A 100 -11.21 -3.85 -5.08
N ILE A 101 -10.19 -4.56 -5.54
CA ILE A 101 -10.30 -5.81 -6.28
C ILE A 101 -9.49 -6.86 -5.50
N GLY A 102 -10.15 -7.93 -5.05
CA GLY A 102 -9.50 -9.01 -4.32
C GLY A 102 -9.37 -10.27 -5.16
N TYR A 103 -8.30 -11.02 -4.94
CA TYR A 103 -8.10 -12.37 -5.46
C TYR A 103 -7.65 -13.29 -4.32
N ASP A 104 -8.32 -14.43 -4.21
CA ASP A 104 -8.03 -15.46 -3.22
C ASP A 104 -8.02 -16.83 -3.89
N GLY A 105 -6.81 -17.35 -4.16
CA GLY A 105 -6.63 -18.61 -4.86
C GLY A 105 -7.19 -19.83 -4.14
N ARG A 106 -7.32 -19.78 -2.80
CA ARG A 106 -7.97 -20.87 -2.02
C ARG A 106 -9.44 -20.98 -2.37
N LYS A 107 -10.16 -19.85 -2.30
CA LYS A 107 -11.59 -19.79 -2.64
C LYS A 107 -11.85 -20.19 -4.09
N MET A 108 -10.96 -19.76 -4.99
CA MET A 108 -11.04 -20.15 -6.40
C MET A 108 -10.85 -21.66 -6.57
N GLY A 109 -9.87 -22.26 -5.89
CA GLY A 109 -9.64 -23.71 -5.91
C GLY A 109 -10.83 -24.50 -5.35
N GLU A 110 -11.37 -24.08 -4.20
CA GLU A 110 -12.57 -24.67 -3.57
C GLU A 110 -13.78 -24.62 -4.52
N ALA A 111 -14.06 -23.45 -5.11
CA ALA A 111 -15.16 -23.29 -6.05
C ALA A 111 -14.98 -24.11 -7.34
N THR A 112 -13.75 -24.21 -7.84
CA THR A 112 -13.43 -25.01 -9.04
C THR A 112 -13.64 -26.50 -8.76
N ALA A 113 -13.16 -26.99 -7.61
CA ALA A 113 -13.35 -28.38 -7.22
C ALA A 113 -14.83 -28.75 -7.08
N GLN A 114 -15.63 -27.86 -6.48
CA GLN A 114 -17.07 -28.05 -6.36
C GLN A 114 -17.75 -28.12 -7.74
N TRP A 115 -17.45 -27.16 -8.63
CA TRP A 115 -18.05 -27.15 -9.97
C TRP A 115 -17.70 -28.42 -10.76
N VAL A 116 -16.46 -28.90 -10.67
CA VAL A 116 -16.02 -30.16 -11.30
C VAL A 116 -16.77 -31.36 -10.72
N ALA A 117 -16.99 -31.41 -9.42
CA ALA A 117 -17.77 -32.49 -8.80
C ALA A 117 -19.22 -32.51 -9.31
N ASP A 118 -19.80 -31.33 -9.54
CA ASP A 118 -21.20 -31.19 -9.96
C ASP A 118 -21.42 -31.43 -11.47
N HIS A 119 -20.41 -31.18 -12.32
CA HIS A 119 -20.56 -31.14 -13.79
C HIS A 119 -19.54 -31.98 -14.57
N GLY A 120 -18.47 -32.47 -13.94
CA GLY A 120 -17.31 -33.07 -14.62
C GLY A 120 -17.53 -34.46 -15.23
N ASN A 121 -18.73 -35.02 -15.10
CA ASN A 121 -19.11 -36.34 -15.62
C ASN A 121 -20.31 -36.28 -16.59
N GLN A 122 -20.58 -35.10 -17.17
CA GLN A 122 -21.56 -34.92 -18.26
C GLN A 122 -20.89 -35.03 -19.64
#